data_AF-A0A7S4G884-F1
#
_entry.id   AF-A0A7S4G884-F1
#
_cell.length_a   1.000
_cell.length_b   1.000
_cell.length_c   1.000
_cell.angle_alpha   90.00
_cell.angle_beta   90.00
_cell.angle_gamma   90.00
#
_symmetry.space_group_name_H-M   'P 1'
#
loop_
_entity.id
_entity.type
_entity.pdbx_description
1 polymer ?
#
loop_
_entity_poly.entity_id
_entity_poly.type
_entity_poly.pdbx_seq_one_letter_code
_entity_poly.pdbx_strand_id
1 'polypeptide(L)'
;MADPETLWGHVADNLWENGFILGCSWVQVSTDEVDGRLGETKARLGLVGGHAYGIMGMWDVDGTRLIKFRNPWGNDHEWRGPWGDGTAEWEERPEVAEAVGYTPRPDGTFHMSLADFAANLKMLGAARAFESRPDVQWEPSDEPEEEDPEDLSAVLCDAGDLTFTTSGNRKWRVYEDDQGARSGEITDDQVTKLVTRVQGPGRVSFEWKVSSEESYDGVIFMIDGERKAVLTGEVEWQTQEFDVGEGRRELSWVYVKDVSDAAGDDLAAVANVAFAPDGGPAGGEGD
;
A
#
# COMPACT_ATOMS: atom_id res chain seq x y z
N MET A 1 5.07 -0.29 17.84
CA MET A 1 6.12 -1.09 17.20
C MET A 1 5.56 -2.48 17.00
N ALA A 2 5.81 -3.11 15.85
CA ALA A 2 5.31 -4.45 15.59
C ALA A 2 5.94 -5.47 16.56
N ASP A 3 5.16 -6.45 17.01
CA ASP A 3 5.70 -7.57 17.77
C ASP A 3 6.61 -8.43 16.86
N PRO A 4 7.88 -8.69 17.23
CA PRO A 4 8.82 -9.42 16.38
C PRO A 4 8.34 -10.82 15.98
N GLU A 5 7.72 -11.57 16.90
CA GLU A 5 7.29 -12.95 16.63
C GLU A 5 6.13 -12.98 15.64
N THR A 6 5.14 -12.11 15.85
CA THR A 6 4.01 -11.94 14.92
C THR A 6 4.50 -11.51 13.54
N LEU A 7 5.45 -10.56 13.48
CA LEU A 7 6.04 -10.10 12.24
C LEU A 7 6.78 -11.22 11.50
N TRP A 8 7.51 -12.08 12.22
CA TRP A 8 8.18 -13.22 11.61
C TRP A 8 7.19 -14.19 10.97
N GLY A 9 6.12 -14.57 11.68
CA GLY A 9 5.09 -15.46 11.15
C GLY A 9 4.45 -14.92 9.87
N HIS A 10 4.15 -13.61 9.83
CA HIS A 10 3.56 -12.99 8.64
C HIS A 10 4.55 -12.87 7.49
N VAL A 11 5.78 -12.42 7.75
CA VAL A 11 6.72 -12.08 6.67
C VAL A 11 7.52 -13.29 6.21
N ALA A 12 8.12 -14.04 7.14
CA ALA A 12 8.90 -15.21 6.80
C ALA A 12 8.00 -16.39 6.42
N ASP A 13 7.16 -16.83 7.35
CA ASP A 13 6.46 -18.11 7.20
C ASP A 13 5.32 -18.01 6.15
N ASN A 14 4.62 -16.89 6.08
CA ASN A 14 3.49 -16.73 5.16
C ASN A 14 3.88 -16.12 3.81
N LEU A 15 4.72 -15.09 3.76
CA LEU A 15 5.02 -14.40 2.49
C LEU A 15 6.29 -14.92 1.81
N TRP A 16 7.41 -14.94 2.52
CA TRP A 16 8.72 -15.30 1.96
C TRP A 16 8.74 -16.75 1.48
N GLU A 17 8.34 -17.71 2.34
CA GLU A 17 8.29 -19.14 1.99
C GLU A 17 7.29 -19.45 0.86
N ASN A 18 6.29 -18.59 0.65
CA ASN A 18 5.33 -18.73 -0.45
C ASN A 18 5.74 -17.97 -1.73
N GLY A 19 6.98 -17.51 -1.80
CA GLY A 19 7.57 -16.96 -3.03
C GLY A 19 7.12 -15.55 -3.39
N PHE A 20 6.66 -14.77 -2.41
CA PHE A 20 6.36 -13.35 -2.63
C PHE A 20 7.65 -12.54 -2.80
N ILE A 21 7.60 -11.53 -3.68
CA ILE A 21 8.59 -10.47 -3.77
C ILE A 21 8.25 -9.43 -2.71
N LEU A 22 9.22 -9.14 -1.84
CA LEU A 22 9.02 -8.30 -0.67
C LEU A 22 9.85 -7.02 -0.74
N GLY A 23 9.26 -5.92 -0.27
CA GLY A 23 9.95 -4.65 -0.10
C GLY A 23 9.50 -3.93 1.17
N CYS A 24 10.31 -2.99 1.65
CA CYS A 24 10.02 -2.25 2.87
C CYS A 24 10.54 -0.80 2.84
N SER A 25 10.07 0.01 3.78
CA SER A 25 10.63 1.34 4.08
C SER A 25 10.73 1.56 5.59
N TRP A 26 11.54 2.55 5.97
CA TRP A 26 11.92 2.81 7.36
C TRP A 26 11.22 4.03 7.95
N VAL A 27 11.06 4.02 9.28
CA VAL A 27 10.60 5.19 10.02
C VAL A 27 11.62 6.32 9.85
N GLN A 28 11.16 7.52 9.48
CA GLN A 28 11.99 8.72 9.48
C GLN A 28 12.27 9.09 10.94
N VAL A 29 13.46 8.76 11.42
CA VAL A 29 13.96 9.29 12.70
C VAL A 29 14.97 10.37 12.36
N SER A 30 14.57 11.63 12.56
CA SER A 30 15.35 12.80 12.15
C SER A 30 16.76 12.80 12.77
N THR A 31 17.76 13.15 11.97
CA THR A 31 18.97 13.82 12.45
C THR A 31 19.33 14.94 11.48
N ASP A 32 19.99 15.97 11.99
CA ASP A 32 20.09 17.36 11.52
C ASP A 32 20.73 17.63 10.13
N GLU A 33 20.75 16.67 9.21
CA GLU A 33 21.25 16.88 7.84
C GLU A 33 20.23 16.42 6.79
N VAL A 34 19.58 17.41 6.19
CA VAL A 34 18.81 17.26 4.95
C VAL A 34 19.80 17.39 3.79
N ASP A 35 20.13 16.29 3.12
CA ASP A 35 20.71 16.39 1.78
C ASP A 35 19.55 16.80 0.85
N GLY A 36 19.68 17.95 0.20
CA GLY A 36 18.60 18.69 -0.47
C GLY A 36 18.02 18.03 -1.73
N ARG A 37 17.89 16.70 -1.76
CA ARG A 37 17.20 15.94 -2.80
C ARG A 37 15.97 15.26 -2.18
N LEU A 38 14.79 15.78 -2.53
CA LEU A 38 13.47 15.13 -2.43
C LEU A 38 13.22 14.25 -1.19
N GLY A 39 13.06 14.83 -0.01
CA GLY A 39 12.40 14.17 1.14
C GLY A 39 13.13 13.01 1.80
N GLU A 40 14.33 12.67 1.34
CA GLU A 40 15.16 11.59 1.89
C GLU A 40 15.97 12.10 3.09
N THR A 41 15.89 11.37 4.21
CA THR A 41 16.61 11.75 5.45
C THR A 41 17.51 10.61 5.86
N LYS A 42 18.79 10.89 6.13
CA LYS A 42 19.72 9.88 6.66
C LYS A 42 19.37 9.61 8.12
N ALA A 43 18.97 8.38 8.42
CA ALA A 43 18.75 7.90 9.78
C ALA A 43 20.10 7.54 10.43
N ARG A 44 20.15 7.59 11.77
CA ARG A 44 21.36 7.44 12.62
C ARG A 44 22.21 6.18 12.37
N LEU A 45 21.68 5.17 11.70
CA LEU A 45 22.30 3.85 11.48
C LEU A 45 22.52 3.52 9.99
N GLY A 46 22.56 4.53 9.12
CA GLY A 46 22.89 4.38 7.71
C GLY A 46 21.69 4.12 6.78
N LEU A 47 20.51 3.89 7.35
CA LEU A 47 19.26 3.77 6.59
C LEU A 47 18.81 5.14 6.04
N VAL A 48 18.25 5.13 4.83
CA VAL A 48 17.61 6.31 4.20
C VAL A 48 16.10 6.23 4.40
N GLY A 49 15.54 7.20 5.12
CA GLY A 49 14.10 7.36 5.29
C GLY A 49 13.45 7.95 4.04
N GLY A 50 12.21 7.53 3.74
CA GLY A 50 11.53 7.91 2.50
C GLY A 50 11.92 7.05 1.27
N HIS A 51 12.79 6.05 1.47
CA HIS A 51 13.32 5.17 0.43
C HIS A 51 12.82 3.73 0.59
N ALA A 52 12.76 3.00 -0.53
CA ALA A 52 12.32 1.61 -0.58
C ALA A 52 13.50 0.64 -0.71
N TYR A 53 13.44 -0.46 0.04
CA TYR A 53 14.45 -1.52 0.08
C TYR A 53 13.79 -2.85 -0.29
N GLY A 54 14.51 -3.71 -1.01
CA GLY A 54 14.06 -5.08 -1.28
C GLY A 54 14.47 -6.02 -0.14
N ILE A 55 13.58 -6.93 0.26
CA ILE A 55 13.93 -8.05 1.16
C ILE A 55 14.44 -9.20 0.27
N MET A 56 15.61 -9.72 0.61
CA MET A 56 16.38 -10.64 -0.23
C MET A 56 16.66 -11.99 0.40
N GLY A 57 16.33 -12.13 1.68
CA GLY A 57 16.47 -13.39 2.39
C GLY A 57 16.07 -13.26 3.84
N MET A 58 15.62 -14.37 4.42
CA MET A 58 15.25 -14.49 5.82
C MET A 58 15.79 -15.82 6.33
N TRP A 59 16.38 -15.82 7.52
CA TRP A 59 16.97 -17.01 8.14
C TRP A 59 16.68 -17.04 9.64
N ASP A 60 16.36 -18.22 10.16
CA ASP A 60 16.39 -18.53 11.59
C ASP A 60 17.51 -19.55 11.82
N VAL A 61 18.58 -19.13 12.49
CA VAL A 61 19.75 -19.97 12.76
C VAL A 61 19.98 -20.01 14.26
N ASP A 62 19.63 -21.13 14.89
CA ASP A 62 19.73 -21.34 16.33
C ASP A 62 19.10 -20.19 17.15
N GLY A 63 17.90 -19.75 16.75
CA GLY A 63 17.16 -18.65 17.39
C GLY A 63 17.66 -17.25 17.00
N THR A 64 18.63 -17.16 16.11
CA THR A 64 19.08 -15.89 15.53
C THR A 64 18.35 -15.65 14.22
N ARG A 65 17.36 -14.76 14.26
CA ARG A 65 16.54 -14.40 13.10
C ARG A 65 17.10 -13.17 12.38
N LEU A 66 17.59 -13.37 11.16
CA LEU A 66 18.17 -12.34 10.32
C LEU A 66 17.39 -12.15 9.02
N ILE A 67 17.38 -10.90 8.55
CA ILE A 67 16.77 -10.51 7.29
C ILE A 67 17.82 -9.78 6.47
N LYS A 68 17.95 -10.14 5.19
CA LYS A 68 18.83 -9.47 4.24
C LYS A 68 18.04 -8.47 3.41
N PHE A 69 18.58 -7.29 3.27
CA PHE A 69 17.99 -6.20 2.49
C PHE A 69 18.90 -5.80 1.34
N ARG A 70 18.31 -5.12 0.35
CA ARG A 70 19.02 -4.44 -0.72
C ARG A 70 18.51 -3.02 -0.89
N ASN A 71 19.42 -2.06 -0.79
CA ASN A 71 19.24 -0.70 -1.27
C ASN A 71 19.37 -0.70 -2.81
N PRO A 72 18.32 -0.31 -3.56
CA PRO A 72 18.34 -0.30 -5.02
C PRO A 72 19.43 0.59 -5.64
N TRP A 73 19.90 1.63 -4.93
CA TRP A 73 20.97 2.50 -5.44
C TRP A 73 22.35 1.85 -5.40
N GLY A 74 22.52 0.74 -4.67
CA GLY A 74 23.80 0.02 -4.61
C GLY A 74 24.95 0.86 -4.05
N ASN A 75 24.66 1.82 -3.18
CA ASN A 75 25.65 2.67 -2.51
C ASN A 75 25.86 2.24 -1.05
N ASP A 76 26.79 2.89 -0.36
CA ASP A 76 27.23 2.61 1.02
C ASP A 76 26.23 3.06 2.11
N HIS A 77 24.98 3.34 1.73
CA HIS A 77 23.88 3.58 2.66
C HIS A 77 23.27 2.25 3.10
N GLU A 78 24.09 1.52 3.86
CA GLU A 78 23.80 0.22 4.45
C GLU A 78 23.60 0.35 5.96
N TRP A 79 22.98 -0.68 6.56
CA TRP A 79 22.80 -0.78 8.00
C TRP A 79 24.14 -0.86 8.74
N ARG A 80 24.29 0.01 9.75
CA ARG A 80 25.50 0.11 10.60
C ARG A 80 25.29 -0.39 12.04
N GLY A 81 24.13 -0.98 12.33
CA GLY A 81 23.85 -1.61 13.63
C GLY A 81 24.26 -3.08 13.67
N PRO A 82 23.84 -3.85 14.68
CA PRO A 82 24.13 -5.28 14.81
C PRO A 82 23.82 -6.05 13.53
N TRP A 83 24.70 -6.97 13.14
CA TRP A 83 24.65 -7.72 11.88
C TRP A 83 24.81 -6.89 10.60
N GLY A 84 25.22 -5.63 10.72
CA GLY A 84 25.70 -4.83 9.60
C GLY A 84 27.07 -5.31 9.10
N ASP A 85 27.53 -4.75 8.00
CA ASP A 85 28.82 -5.11 7.43
C ASP A 85 29.98 -4.72 8.37
N GLY A 86 30.84 -5.69 8.65
CA GLY A 86 32.03 -5.54 9.49
C GLY A 86 31.76 -5.50 11.00
N THR A 87 30.55 -5.82 11.46
CA THR A 87 30.25 -5.86 12.91
C THR A 87 30.70 -7.17 13.58
N ALA A 88 30.85 -7.14 14.90
CA ALA A 88 31.44 -8.24 15.67
C ALA A 88 30.58 -9.51 15.69
N GLU A 89 29.25 -9.38 15.54
CA GLU A 89 28.30 -10.50 15.61
C GLU A 89 28.65 -11.62 14.61
N TRP A 90 29.19 -11.26 13.44
CA TRP A 90 29.62 -12.22 12.42
C TRP A 90 30.80 -13.08 12.85
N GLU A 91 31.72 -12.53 13.65
CA GLU A 91 32.84 -13.29 14.21
C GLU A 91 32.43 -14.08 15.45
N GLU A 92 31.47 -13.57 16.22
CA GLU A 92 30.94 -14.23 17.42
C GLU A 92 30.06 -15.44 17.09
N ARG A 93 29.40 -15.44 15.93
CA ARG A 93 28.45 -16.47 15.48
C ARG A 93 28.77 -16.91 14.04
N PRO A 94 29.91 -17.57 13.79
CA PRO A 94 30.36 -17.95 12.45
C PRO A 94 29.39 -18.90 11.73
N GLU A 95 28.62 -19.70 12.47
CA GLU A 95 27.58 -20.58 11.92
C GLU A 95 26.43 -19.78 11.28
N VAL A 96 26.09 -18.62 11.84
CA VAL A 96 25.08 -17.72 11.26
C VAL A 96 25.66 -17.04 10.01
N ALA A 97 26.92 -16.61 10.08
CA ALA A 97 27.62 -16.02 8.93
C ALA A 97 27.67 -16.99 7.74
N GLU A 98 27.98 -18.27 7.98
CA GLU A 98 27.98 -19.32 6.97
C GLU A 98 26.58 -19.56 6.40
N ALA A 99 25.57 -19.70 7.27
CA ALA A 99 24.20 -20.00 6.87
C ALA A 99 23.58 -18.93 5.96
N VAL A 100 23.86 -17.64 6.22
CA VAL A 100 23.35 -16.53 5.40
C VAL A 100 24.26 -16.18 4.21
N GLY A 101 25.41 -16.85 4.08
CA GLY A 101 26.40 -16.57 3.06
C GLY A 101 26.97 -15.15 3.18
N TYR A 102 27.27 -14.72 4.40
CA TYR A 102 27.76 -13.38 4.68
C TYR A 102 29.08 -13.09 3.95
N THR A 103 29.16 -11.94 3.29
CA THR A 103 30.37 -11.45 2.61
C THR A 103 30.36 -9.91 2.67
N PRO A 104 31.18 -9.29 3.53
CA PRO A 104 31.14 -7.83 3.72
C PRO A 104 31.61 -7.11 2.46
N ARG A 105 30.74 -6.28 1.88
CA ARG A 105 31.02 -5.48 0.68
C ARG A 105 30.08 -4.26 0.64
N PRO A 106 30.57 -3.09 0.22
CA PRO A 106 29.74 -1.93 -0.04
C PRO A 106 28.95 -2.10 -1.36
N ASP A 107 27.99 -3.03 -1.38
CA ASP A 107 27.20 -3.43 -2.54
C ASP A 107 25.71 -3.07 -2.42
N GLY A 108 25.36 -2.34 -1.36
CA GLY A 108 24.00 -1.95 -1.00
C GLY A 108 23.21 -3.08 -0.37
N THR A 109 23.80 -4.24 -0.09
CA THR A 109 23.14 -5.31 0.67
C THR A 109 23.63 -5.36 2.10
N PHE A 110 22.74 -5.66 3.04
CA PHE A 110 23.07 -5.74 4.46
C PHE A 110 22.10 -6.68 5.17
N HIS A 111 22.50 -7.17 6.35
CA HIS A 111 21.61 -7.94 7.21
C HIS A 111 21.21 -7.11 8.43
N MET A 112 20.08 -7.48 9.03
CA MET A 112 19.57 -6.87 10.25
C MET A 112 18.87 -7.95 11.07
N SER A 113 18.90 -7.82 12.39
CA SER A 113 18.11 -8.68 13.27
C SER A 113 16.61 -8.43 13.08
N LEU A 114 15.77 -9.46 13.31
CA LEU A 114 14.32 -9.30 13.32
C LEU A 114 13.85 -8.24 14.33
N ALA A 115 14.50 -8.15 15.50
CA ALA A 115 14.17 -7.16 16.51
C ALA A 115 14.41 -5.72 16.02
N ASP A 116 15.55 -5.48 15.38
CA ASP A 116 15.87 -4.19 14.78
C ASP A 116 14.95 -3.90 13.59
N PHE A 117 14.61 -4.91 12.79
CA PHE A 117 13.66 -4.75 11.69
C PHE A 117 12.29 -4.29 12.20
N ALA A 118 11.74 -4.97 13.20
CA ALA A 118 10.45 -4.62 13.81
C ALA A 118 10.46 -3.22 14.45
N ALA A 119 11.60 -2.77 14.98
CA ALA A 119 11.75 -1.45 15.56
C ALA A 119 11.82 -0.32 14.53
N ASN A 120 12.34 -0.59 13.32
CA ASN A 120 12.58 0.43 12.29
C ASN A 120 11.57 0.41 11.13
N LEU A 121 10.78 -0.67 10.99
CA LEU A 121 9.82 -0.85 9.90
C LEU A 121 8.72 0.22 9.92
N LYS A 122 8.52 0.89 8.78
CA LYS A 122 7.39 1.81 8.54
C LYS A 122 6.32 1.21 7.62
N MET A 123 6.75 0.56 6.55
CA MET A 123 5.85 -0.05 5.57
C MET A 123 6.47 -1.33 5.02
N LEU A 124 5.63 -2.34 4.82
CA LEU A 124 5.96 -3.57 4.11
C LEU A 124 5.07 -3.65 2.85
N GLY A 125 5.65 -4.04 1.73
CA GLY A 125 4.94 -4.37 0.49
C GLY A 125 5.24 -5.80 0.07
N ALA A 126 4.23 -6.52 -0.39
CA ALA A 126 4.35 -7.88 -0.89
C ALA A 126 3.69 -7.97 -2.27
N ALA A 127 4.37 -8.60 -3.22
CA ALA A 127 3.88 -8.83 -4.57
C ALA A 127 4.07 -10.29 -4.94
N ARG A 128 3.04 -10.93 -5.48
CA ARG A 128 3.17 -12.29 -6.02
C ARG A 128 3.58 -12.22 -7.48
N ALA A 129 4.71 -12.84 -7.82
CA ALA A 129 5.07 -13.06 -9.21
C ALA A 129 4.30 -14.28 -9.74
N PHE A 130 3.61 -14.09 -10.85
CA PHE A 130 3.04 -15.19 -11.63
C PHE A 130 4.05 -15.57 -12.71
N GLU A 131 4.12 -16.86 -13.05
CA GLU A 131 4.98 -17.33 -14.14
C GLU A 131 4.69 -16.53 -15.41
N SER A 132 5.75 -16.15 -16.13
CA SER A 132 5.58 -15.56 -17.45
C SER A 132 4.80 -16.55 -18.30
N ARG A 133 3.69 -16.10 -18.88
CA ARG A 133 2.86 -16.87 -19.81
C ARG A 133 3.18 -16.38 -21.23
N PRO A 134 4.30 -16.82 -21.84
CA PRO A 134 4.69 -16.36 -23.17
C PRO A 134 3.71 -16.80 -24.27
N ASP A 135 2.86 -17.78 -23.97
CA ASP A 135 1.71 -18.23 -24.76
C ASP A 135 0.53 -17.24 -24.69
N VAL A 136 0.47 -16.40 -23.66
CA VAL A 136 -0.49 -15.30 -23.56
C VAL A 136 0.12 -14.07 -24.21
N GLN A 137 -0.16 -13.88 -25.50
CA GLN A 137 -0.04 -12.54 -26.07
C GLN A 137 -1.07 -11.65 -25.37
N TRP A 138 -0.61 -10.52 -24.83
CA TRP A 138 -1.52 -9.49 -24.35
C TRP A 138 -2.27 -8.95 -25.57
N GLU A 139 -3.45 -9.51 -25.79
CA GLU A 139 -4.45 -8.95 -26.68
C GLU A 139 -5.44 -8.21 -25.77
N PRO A 140 -5.76 -6.93 -26.02
CA PRO A 140 -6.94 -6.33 -25.41
C PRO A 140 -8.10 -7.28 -25.69
N SER A 141 -8.85 -7.69 -24.68
CA SER A 141 -9.93 -8.66 -24.89
C SER A 141 -10.93 -8.10 -25.92
N ASP A 142 -11.09 -8.81 -27.04
CA ASP A 142 -12.23 -8.64 -27.95
C ASP A 142 -13.51 -9.27 -27.37
N GLU A 143 -13.39 -9.98 -26.24
CA GLU A 143 -14.55 -10.34 -25.42
C GLU A 143 -15.14 -9.06 -24.84
N PRO A 144 -16.45 -8.81 -25.00
CA PRO A 144 -17.09 -7.71 -24.28
C PRO A 144 -16.78 -7.93 -22.80
N GLU A 145 -16.25 -6.90 -22.13
CA GLU A 145 -16.13 -6.88 -20.67
C GLU A 145 -17.43 -7.46 -20.13
N GLU A 146 -17.37 -8.55 -19.35
CA GLU A 146 -18.55 -9.16 -18.73
C GLU A 146 -19.40 -8.00 -18.18
N GLU A 147 -20.67 -7.91 -18.62
CA GLU A 147 -21.55 -6.80 -18.25
C GLU A 147 -21.36 -6.48 -16.78
N ASP A 148 -20.88 -5.25 -16.51
CA ASP A 148 -20.59 -4.77 -15.19
C ASP A 148 -21.83 -5.05 -14.33
N PRO A 149 -21.75 -5.95 -13.33
CA PRO A 149 -22.93 -6.35 -12.60
C PRO A 149 -23.35 -5.12 -11.80
N GLU A 150 -24.41 -4.47 -12.29
CA GLU A 150 -25.00 -3.23 -11.79
C GLU A 150 -24.18 -1.98 -12.19
N ASP A 151 -24.82 -1.03 -12.87
CA ASP A 151 -24.21 0.20 -13.40
C ASP A 151 -23.71 1.10 -12.25
N LEU A 152 -22.53 0.78 -11.70
CA LEU A 152 -21.86 1.54 -10.65
C LEU A 152 -21.73 3.00 -11.05
N SER A 153 -21.55 3.28 -12.34
CA SER A 153 -21.40 4.64 -12.86
C SER A 153 -22.71 5.42 -12.74
N ALA A 154 -23.85 4.81 -13.05
CA ALA A 154 -25.17 5.43 -12.88
C ALA A 154 -25.55 5.68 -11.42
N VAL A 155 -25.01 4.89 -10.48
CA VAL A 155 -25.36 5.01 -9.05
C VAL A 155 -24.38 5.92 -8.31
N LEU A 156 -23.10 5.89 -8.66
CA LEU A 156 -22.07 6.69 -8.02
C LEU A 156 -21.99 8.12 -8.57
N CYS A 157 -22.50 8.37 -9.77
CA CYS A 157 -22.42 9.68 -10.41
C CYS A 157 -23.69 9.98 -11.23
N ASP A 158 -24.44 11.00 -10.82
CA ASP A 158 -25.74 11.41 -11.39
C ASP A 158 -25.72 11.70 -12.91
N ALA A 159 -24.54 11.93 -13.50
CA ALA A 159 -24.39 12.29 -14.92
C ALA A 159 -23.74 11.21 -15.79
N GLY A 160 -23.24 10.10 -15.22
CA GLY A 160 -22.50 9.09 -15.98
C GLY A 160 -21.16 9.56 -16.56
N ASP A 161 -20.66 10.72 -16.13
CA ASP A 161 -19.41 11.32 -16.63
C ASP A 161 -18.15 10.60 -16.13
N LEU A 162 -18.32 9.72 -15.12
CA LEU A 162 -17.25 8.95 -14.52
C LEU A 162 -17.52 7.46 -14.67
N THR A 163 -16.53 6.74 -15.20
CA THR A 163 -16.55 5.28 -15.23
C THR A 163 -15.86 4.73 -14.00
N PHE A 164 -16.49 3.76 -13.36
CA PHE A 164 -15.93 3.07 -12.20
C PHE A 164 -15.48 1.67 -12.56
N THR A 165 -14.40 1.23 -11.93
CA THR A 165 -13.90 -0.14 -11.99
C THR A 165 -13.55 -0.60 -10.59
N THR A 166 -13.62 -1.90 -10.35
CA THR A 166 -13.31 -2.48 -9.04
C THR A 166 -12.26 -3.58 -9.17
N SER A 167 -11.44 -3.73 -8.13
CA SER A 167 -10.35 -4.71 -8.05
C SER A 167 -10.11 -5.15 -6.60
N GLY A 168 -9.28 -6.17 -6.41
CA GLY A 168 -9.01 -6.76 -5.09
C GLY A 168 -9.74 -8.09 -4.88
N ASN A 169 -9.87 -8.50 -3.61
CA ASN A 169 -10.40 -9.81 -3.22
C ASN A 169 -11.90 -9.98 -3.50
N ARG A 170 -12.65 -8.87 -3.42
CA ARG A 170 -14.08 -8.77 -3.75
C ARG A 170 -14.37 -7.47 -4.46
N LYS A 171 -15.43 -7.47 -5.28
CA LYS A 171 -15.90 -6.31 -6.02
C LYS A 171 -16.74 -5.39 -5.12
N TRP A 172 -16.66 -4.08 -5.34
CA TRP A 172 -17.68 -3.14 -4.88
C TRP A 172 -18.98 -3.35 -5.66
N ARG A 173 -20.13 -3.17 -5.01
CA ARG A 173 -21.46 -3.44 -5.60
C ARG A 173 -22.51 -2.44 -5.15
N VAL A 174 -23.56 -2.30 -5.94
CA VAL A 174 -24.73 -1.50 -5.59
C VAL A 174 -25.71 -2.39 -4.82
N TYR A 175 -26.37 -1.82 -3.82
CA TYR A 175 -27.46 -2.50 -3.12
C TYR A 175 -28.73 -1.66 -3.24
N GLU A 176 -29.88 -2.31 -3.44
CA GLU A 176 -31.17 -1.63 -3.71
C GLU A 176 -31.61 -0.68 -2.58
N ASP A 177 -31.07 -0.87 -1.36
CA ASP A 177 -31.38 -0.08 -0.16
C ASP A 177 -30.41 1.09 0.09
N ASP A 178 -29.39 1.29 -0.76
CA ASP A 178 -28.36 2.30 -0.57
C ASP A 178 -28.40 3.50 -1.51
N GLN A 179 -27.77 4.58 -1.04
CA GLN A 179 -27.49 5.78 -1.84
C GLN A 179 -26.16 5.68 -2.62
N GLY A 180 -25.55 4.49 -2.77
CA GLY A 180 -24.21 4.35 -3.38
C GLY A 180 -23.74 2.90 -3.54
N ALA A 181 -22.43 2.72 -3.70
CA ALA A 181 -21.79 1.41 -3.77
C ALA A 181 -21.14 1.05 -2.42
N ARG A 182 -21.28 -0.22 -2.00
CA ARG A 182 -20.58 -0.78 -0.83
C ARG A 182 -19.36 -1.61 -1.27
N SER A 183 -18.34 -1.64 -0.42
CA SER A 183 -17.24 -2.60 -0.53
C SER A 183 -17.78 -4.03 -0.46
N GLY A 184 -17.14 -4.96 -1.17
CA GLY A 184 -17.44 -6.37 -0.98
C GLY A 184 -16.99 -6.84 0.40
N GLU A 185 -17.72 -7.80 0.99
CA GLU A 185 -17.37 -8.45 2.26
C GLU A 185 -16.02 -9.18 2.12
N ILE A 186 -15.00 -8.65 2.80
CA ILE A 186 -13.63 -9.17 2.79
C ILE A 186 -13.22 -9.60 4.19
N THR A 187 -12.33 -10.59 4.29
CA THR A 187 -11.81 -11.09 5.58
C THR A 187 -10.44 -10.49 5.90
N ASP A 188 -9.85 -10.88 7.03
CA ASP A 188 -8.51 -10.49 7.48
C ASP A 188 -7.47 -10.55 6.34
N ASP A 189 -6.55 -9.57 6.30
CA ASP A 189 -5.49 -9.37 5.30
C ASP A 189 -5.96 -9.18 3.84
N GLN A 190 -7.26 -8.95 3.62
CA GLN A 190 -7.80 -8.70 2.28
C GLN A 190 -8.02 -7.21 2.02
N VAL A 191 -8.12 -6.89 0.73
CA VAL A 191 -8.34 -5.54 0.26
C VAL A 191 -9.37 -5.53 -0.87
N THR A 192 -10.18 -4.49 -0.92
CA THR A 192 -11.04 -4.20 -2.06
C THR A 192 -10.96 -2.73 -2.46
N LYS A 193 -10.88 -2.47 -3.76
CA LYS A 193 -10.61 -1.15 -4.34
C LYS A 193 -11.68 -0.77 -5.36
N LEU A 194 -12.18 0.45 -5.25
CA LEU A 194 -13.01 1.15 -6.23
C LEU A 194 -12.16 2.24 -6.89
N VAL A 195 -12.21 2.35 -8.22
CA VAL A 195 -11.34 3.24 -9.00
C VAL A 195 -12.15 3.99 -10.05
N THR A 196 -11.86 5.28 -10.18
CA THR A 196 -12.21 6.07 -11.37
C THR A 196 -11.01 6.89 -11.84
N ARG A 197 -11.08 7.46 -13.03
CA ARG A 197 -10.03 8.31 -13.61
C ARG A 197 -10.64 9.60 -14.11
N VAL A 198 -9.95 10.70 -13.82
CA VAL A 198 -10.37 12.05 -14.22
C VAL A 198 -9.25 12.75 -14.98
N GLN A 199 -9.62 13.78 -15.73
CA GLN A 199 -8.67 14.66 -16.40
C GLN A 199 -8.60 15.98 -15.62
N GLY A 200 -7.54 16.14 -14.82
CA GLY A 200 -7.28 17.38 -14.09
C GLY A 200 -6.69 18.50 -14.95
N PRO A 201 -6.59 19.72 -14.40
CA PRO A 201 -6.85 20.06 -12.99
C PRO A 201 -8.34 20.27 -12.67
N GLY A 202 -8.71 20.14 -11.41
CA GLY A 202 -10.08 20.36 -10.94
C GLY A 202 -10.28 19.90 -9.50
N ARG A 203 -11.54 19.79 -9.07
CA ARG A 203 -11.93 19.35 -7.73
C ARG A 203 -12.79 18.10 -7.79
N VAL A 204 -12.46 17.10 -6.98
CA VAL A 204 -13.33 15.95 -6.72
C VAL A 204 -14.12 16.19 -5.43
N SER A 205 -15.40 15.84 -5.43
CA SER A 205 -16.25 15.71 -4.25
C SER A 205 -16.90 14.33 -4.21
N PHE A 206 -17.10 13.78 -3.02
CA PHE A 206 -17.81 12.50 -2.84
C PHE A 206 -18.37 12.39 -1.42
N GLU A 207 -19.31 11.48 -1.24
CA GLU A 207 -19.80 11.06 0.06
C GLU A 207 -19.31 9.65 0.39
N TRP A 208 -19.00 9.41 1.65
CA TRP A 208 -18.53 8.12 2.13
C TRP A 208 -18.92 7.89 3.59
N LYS A 209 -19.07 6.61 3.95
CA LYS A 209 -19.26 6.12 5.32
C LYS A 209 -18.47 4.84 5.54
N VAL A 210 -18.26 4.49 6.80
CA VAL A 210 -17.63 3.22 7.17
C VAL A 210 -18.23 2.69 8.47
N SER A 211 -18.42 1.38 8.53
CA SER A 211 -18.68 0.64 9.77
C SER A 211 -17.59 -0.42 9.85
N SER A 212 -16.67 -0.23 10.79
CA SER A 212 -15.41 -0.96 10.87
C SER A 212 -14.79 -0.84 12.25
N GLU A 213 -13.77 -1.63 12.58
CA GLU A 213 -13.04 -1.44 13.82
C GLU A 213 -12.31 -0.08 13.84
N GLU A 214 -12.33 0.60 14.99
CA GLU A 214 -11.66 1.89 15.15
C GLU A 214 -10.13 1.73 15.10
N SER A 215 -9.45 2.51 14.25
CA SER A 215 -7.98 2.58 14.10
C SER A 215 -7.27 1.40 13.40
N TYR A 216 -8.00 0.36 13.00
CA TYR A 216 -7.43 -0.88 12.45
C TYR A 216 -7.94 -1.14 11.03
N ASP A 217 -9.26 -1.18 10.88
CA ASP A 217 -9.95 -1.28 9.61
C ASP A 217 -10.35 0.10 9.08
N GLY A 218 -10.44 0.23 7.76
CA GLY A 218 -10.97 1.47 7.22
C GLY A 218 -10.94 1.62 5.71
N VAL A 219 -11.58 2.69 5.26
CA VAL A 219 -11.57 3.13 3.87
C VAL A 219 -10.60 4.28 3.70
N ILE A 220 -9.71 4.15 2.72
CA ILE A 220 -8.67 5.12 2.38
C ILE A 220 -8.99 5.74 1.03
N PHE A 221 -9.06 7.07 0.98
CA PHE A 221 -9.13 7.80 -0.29
C PHE A 221 -7.72 8.19 -0.76
N MET A 222 -7.42 7.93 -2.03
CA MET A 222 -6.11 8.18 -2.63
C MET A 222 -6.22 8.86 -4.00
N ILE A 223 -5.21 9.68 -4.32
CA ILE A 223 -4.97 10.25 -5.64
C ILE A 223 -3.61 9.77 -6.13
N ASP A 224 -3.57 9.06 -7.26
CA ASP A 224 -2.35 8.46 -7.84
C ASP A 224 -1.55 7.60 -6.85
N GLY A 225 -2.24 6.90 -5.95
CA GLY A 225 -1.64 6.08 -4.89
C GLY A 225 -1.16 6.86 -3.66
N GLU A 226 -1.27 8.19 -3.65
CA GLU A 226 -1.00 9.01 -2.47
C GLU A 226 -2.26 9.12 -1.59
N ARG A 227 -2.16 8.67 -0.33
CA ARG A 227 -3.25 8.77 0.65
C ARG A 227 -3.59 10.23 0.96
N LYS A 228 -4.85 10.58 0.78
CA LYS A 228 -5.41 11.91 1.09
C LYS A 228 -6.27 11.92 2.35
N ALA A 229 -7.06 10.88 2.57
CA ALA A 229 -7.89 10.75 3.77
C ALA A 229 -8.12 9.28 4.15
N VAL A 230 -8.57 9.07 5.38
CA VAL A 230 -8.98 7.76 5.91
C VAL A 230 -10.24 7.93 6.77
N LEU A 231 -11.15 6.96 6.72
CA LEU A 231 -12.17 6.74 7.74
C LEU A 231 -11.99 5.36 8.35
N THR A 232 -12.14 5.29 9.67
CA THR A 232 -12.11 4.07 10.50
C THR A 232 -13.21 4.16 11.55
N GLY A 233 -13.61 3.06 12.17
CA GLY A 233 -14.64 3.05 13.21
C GLY A 233 -16.06 3.06 12.66
N GLU A 234 -16.99 3.64 13.42
CA GLU A 234 -18.41 3.80 13.07
C GLU A 234 -18.69 5.25 12.67
N VAL A 235 -18.71 5.51 11.36
CA VAL A 235 -18.85 6.85 10.81
C VAL A 235 -19.95 6.87 9.77
N GLU A 236 -21.03 7.58 10.09
CA GLU A 236 -22.12 7.86 9.16
C GLU A 236 -21.68 8.75 7.98
N TRP A 237 -22.52 8.80 6.94
CA TRP A 237 -22.26 9.54 5.72
C TRP A 237 -21.72 10.95 5.95
N GLN A 238 -20.60 11.25 5.30
CA GLN A 238 -20.03 12.59 5.27
C GLN A 238 -19.51 12.92 3.87
N THR A 239 -19.42 14.21 3.55
CA THR A 239 -18.88 14.71 2.29
C THR A 239 -17.40 15.06 2.45
N GLN A 240 -16.61 14.78 1.42
CA GLN A 240 -15.21 15.21 1.32
C GLN A 240 -14.91 15.83 -0.04
N GLU A 241 -13.92 16.72 -0.07
CA GLU A 241 -13.45 17.39 -1.28
C GLU A 241 -11.93 17.44 -1.33
N PHE A 242 -11.36 17.21 -2.53
CA PHE A 242 -9.92 17.31 -2.76
C PHE A 242 -9.61 17.96 -4.11
N ASP A 243 -8.54 18.76 -4.14
CA ASP A 243 -8.01 19.28 -5.40
C ASP A 243 -7.24 18.17 -6.13
N VAL A 244 -7.47 18.07 -7.43
CA VAL A 244 -6.85 17.12 -8.34
C VAL A 244 -5.94 17.91 -9.28
N GLY A 245 -4.64 17.61 -9.23
CA GLY A 245 -3.66 18.29 -10.08
C GLY A 245 -3.79 17.95 -11.56
N GLU A 246 -3.07 18.68 -12.40
CA GLU A 246 -3.09 18.54 -13.86
C GLU A 246 -2.81 17.12 -14.37
N GLY A 247 -3.38 16.78 -15.53
CA GLY A 247 -3.14 15.52 -16.21
C GLY A 247 -4.18 14.44 -15.89
N ARG A 248 -3.99 13.25 -16.48
CA ARG A 248 -4.84 12.09 -16.18
C ARG A 248 -4.49 11.60 -14.77
N ARG A 249 -5.47 11.59 -13.87
CA ARG A 249 -5.30 11.18 -12.47
C ARG A 249 -6.18 9.99 -12.13
N GLU A 250 -5.66 9.11 -11.29
CA GLU A 250 -6.42 8.00 -10.70
C GLU A 250 -6.96 8.41 -9.33
N LEU A 251 -8.26 8.22 -9.13
CA LEU A 251 -8.93 8.38 -7.84
C LEU A 251 -9.34 7.00 -7.35
N SER A 252 -9.06 6.68 -6.09
CA SER A 252 -9.44 5.38 -5.55
C SER A 252 -9.85 5.40 -4.09
N TRP A 253 -10.84 4.56 -3.78
CA TRP A 253 -11.28 4.22 -2.44
C TRP A 253 -10.89 2.77 -2.16
N VAL A 254 -10.12 2.55 -1.10
CA VAL A 254 -9.60 1.24 -0.75
C VAL A 254 -10.07 0.88 0.65
N TYR A 255 -10.88 -0.16 0.77
CA TYR A 255 -11.25 -0.74 2.04
C TYR A 255 -10.27 -1.88 2.38
N VAL A 256 -9.69 -1.81 3.57
CA VAL A 256 -8.68 -2.74 4.09
C VAL A 256 -9.15 -3.27 5.43
N LYS A 257 -9.00 -4.58 5.65
CA LYS A 257 -9.11 -5.20 6.96
C LYS A 257 -7.74 -5.62 7.49
N ASP A 258 -7.50 -5.43 8.78
CA ASP A 258 -6.30 -5.95 9.45
C ASP A 258 -6.56 -7.27 10.21
N VAL A 259 -5.68 -7.68 11.13
CA VAL A 259 -5.49 -9.08 11.60
C VAL A 259 -6.17 -9.43 12.92
N SER A 260 -7.14 -8.67 13.44
CA SER A 260 -7.87 -9.10 14.64
C SER A 260 -9.29 -8.56 14.76
N ASP A 261 -10.16 -9.38 15.36
CA ASP A 261 -11.54 -9.13 15.83
C ASP A 261 -12.49 -8.35 14.91
N ALA A 262 -13.56 -9.01 14.44
CA ALA A 262 -14.65 -8.35 13.73
C ALA A 262 -15.43 -7.39 14.65
N ALA A 263 -15.44 -6.09 14.33
CA ALA A 263 -16.27 -5.08 14.97
C ALA A 263 -16.92 -4.18 13.91
N GLY A 264 -18.24 -4.01 14.00
CA GLY A 264 -19.05 -3.32 13.00
C GLY A 264 -19.53 -4.25 11.88
N ASP A 265 -20.07 -3.67 10.80
CA ASP A 265 -20.56 -4.40 9.63
C ASP A 265 -19.45 -4.71 8.60
N ASP A 266 -18.21 -4.32 8.90
CA ASP A 266 -17.00 -4.59 8.10
C ASP A 266 -17.12 -4.11 6.65
N LEU A 267 -17.61 -2.88 6.49
CA LEU A 267 -17.88 -2.32 5.17
C LEU A 267 -17.63 -0.82 5.09
N ALA A 268 -17.32 -0.40 3.87
CA ALA A 268 -17.31 1.00 3.48
C ALA A 268 -18.31 1.23 2.36
N ALA A 269 -18.87 2.43 2.30
CA ALA A 269 -19.72 2.84 1.18
C ALA A 269 -19.30 4.20 0.64
N VAL A 270 -19.48 4.38 -0.67
CA VAL A 270 -19.17 5.61 -1.42
C VAL A 270 -20.36 5.98 -2.28
N ALA A 271 -20.67 7.26 -2.37
CA ALA A 271 -21.80 7.82 -3.10
C ALA A 271 -21.45 9.20 -3.68
N ASN A 272 -22.28 9.69 -4.60
CA ASN A 272 -22.30 11.08 -5.05
C ASN A 272 -20.91 11.62 -5.48
N VAL A 273 -20.17 10.80 -6.21
CA VAL A 273 -18.84 11.16 -6.73
C VAL A 273 -19.01 12.12 -7.90
N ALA A 274 -18.44 13.31 -7.78
CA ALA A 274 -18.44 14.32 -8.81
C ALA A 274 -17.03 14.90 -9.01
N PHE A 275 -16.73 15.28 -10.25
CA PHE A 275 -15.49 15.95 -10.60
C PHE A 275 -15.79 17.25 -11.37
N ALA A 276 -15.29 18.37 -10.88
CA ALA A 276 -15.43 19.69 -11.47
C ALA A 276 -14.07 20.16 -12.03
N PRO A 277 -13.84 20.15 -13.36
CA PRO A 277 -12.61 20.66 -13.95
C PRO A 277 -12.44 22.17 -13.73
N ASP A 278 -11.21 22.61 -13.49
CA ASP A 278 -10.90 24.04 -13.42
C ASP A 278 -11.05 24.66 -14.82
N GLY A 279 -12.17 25.36 -15.05
CA GLY A 279 -12.46 26.05 -16.31
C GLY A 279 -13.60 25.48 -17.17
N GLY A 280 -14.49 24.64 -16.62
CA GLY A 280 -15.77 24.27 -17.28
C GLY A 280 -16.66 25.50 -17.59
N PRO A 281 -17.56 25.42 -18.61
CA PRO A 281 -18.04 26.59 -19.33
C PRO A 281 -18.74 27.61 -18.42
N ALA A 282 -18.46 28.89 -18.63
CA ALA A 282 -19.27 29.97 -18.10
C ALA A 282 -20.74 29.65 -18.41
N GLY A 283 -21.54 29.47 -17.35
CA GLY A 283 -22.96 29.22 -17.47
C GLY A 283 -23.58 30.24 -18.41
N GLY A 284 -24.13 29.75 -19.53
CA GLY A 284 -25.05 30.55 -20.33
C GLY A 284 -26.29 30.77 -19.49
N GLU A 285 -26.40 31.95 -18.88
CA GLU A 285 -27.70 32.50 -18.49
C GLU A 285 -28.56 32.56 -19.76
N GLY A 286 -29.68 31.85 -19.72
CA GLY A 286 -30.71 31.97 -20.74
C GLY A 286 -31.36 33.35 -20.66
N ASP A 287 -31.43 34.01 -21.81
CA ASP A 287 -32.46 35.00 -22.14
C ASP A 287 -33.70 34.28 -22.71
#